data_AF-A0A564SAP1-F1
#
_entry.id   AF-A0A564SAP1-F1
#
_cell.length_a   1.000
_cell.length_b   1.000
_cell.length_c   1.000
_cell.angle_alpha   90.00
_cell.angle_beta   90.00
_cell.angle_gamma   90.00
#
_symmetry.space_group_name_H-M   'P 1'
#
loop_
_entity.id
_entity.type
_entity.pdbx_description
1 polymer ?
#
loop_
_entity_poly.entity_id
_entity_poly.type
_entity_poly.pdbx_seq_one_letter_code
_entity_poly.pdbx_strand_id
1 'polypeptide(L)'
;MVYDLNGKKSKLVAGYTEEEIKEISTGKKARQKFEANLEELSDSKLKTIAEFDKKYQLQTKEVILVTTEDSGYYNLIWKDGTNFVLGLSSLELAHYGSKNKDLKKSYLFHKAGVPKVFVGKWKTFNYEDESEGKVTISENGVMTTDSDDIDILIAKPLNEYRMDKSGREDNSKVQKEFAKIQKSLKSHNYQGKSVNDIYHDEKGLYYFLVVNGGKRIIVLEDGYDHPYSGYLEREGTR
;
A
#
# COMPACT_ATOMS: atom_id res chain seq x y z
N MET A 1 1.02 0.25 5.21
CA MET A 1 2.10 0.17 6.22
C MET A 1 3.38 -0.24 5.52
N VAL A 2 4.51 0.39 5.84
CA VAL A 2 5.84 0.14 5.24
C VAL A 2 6.87 0.04 6.36
N TYR A 3 7.71 -1.00 6.32
CA TYR A 3 8.87 -1.15 7.20
C TYR A 3 10.13 -0.67 6.47
N ASP A 4 10.79 0.37 6.97
CA ASP A 4 12.11 0.79 6.50
C ASP A 4 13.17 0.32 7.48
N LEU A 5 13.88 -0.75 7.13
CA LEU A 5 14.86 -1.40 7.99
C LEU A 5 16.30 -1.01 7.64
N ASN A 6 16.52 -0.23 6.58
CA ASN A 6 17.86 -0.04 5.99
C ASN A 6 18.60 1.20 6.54
N GLY A 7 17.94 2.03 7.35
CA GLY A 7 18.53 3.22 7.97
C GLY A 7 19.34 2.92 9.25
N LYS A 8 20.01 3.96 9.79
CA LYS A 8 20.67 3.88 11.12
C LYS A 8 19.70 3.51 12.24
N LYS A 9 18.43 3.90 12.07
CA LYS A 9 17.30 3.54 12.91
C LYS A 9 16.26 2.93 11.98
N SER A 10 15.74 1.76 12.35
CA SER A 10 14.62 1.16 11.63
C SER A 10 13.34 1.92 11.94
N LYS A 11 12.49 2.08 10.93
CA LYS A 11 11.27 2.88 11.00
C LYS A 11 10.07 2.11 10.48
N LEU A 12 8.91 2.49 10.98
CA LEU A 12 7.60 2.00 10.55
C LEU A 12 6.77 3.19 10.08
N VAL A 13 6.25 3.12 8.86
CA VAL A 13 5.28 4.10 8.34
C VAL A 13 3.90 3.45 8.27
N ALA A 14 2.92 4.03 8.95
CA ALA A 14 1.55 3.52 9.00
C ALA A 14 0.53 4.65 8.73
N GLY A 15 0.08 4.76 7.48
CA GLY A 15 -0.75 5.91 7.08
C GLY A 15 0.09 7.18 7.06
N TYR A 16 -0.30 8.16 7.87
CA TYR A 16 0.37 9.47 7.96
C TYR A 16 1.40 9.58 9.08
N THR A 17 1.69 8.48 9.79
CA THR A 17 2.65 8.46 10.89
C THR A 17 3.90 7.68 10.54
N GLU A 18 5.03 8.16 11.04
CA GLU A 18 6.32 7.47 11.04
C GLU A 18 6.78 7.27 12.49
N GLU A 19 7.13 6.04 12.84
CA GLU A 19 7.57 5.67 14.18
C GLU A 19 8.92 4.94 14.14
N GLU A 20 9.74 5.15 15.16
CA GLU A 20 10.98 4.39 15.34
C GLU A 20 10.68 2.98 15.86
N ILE A 21 11.21 1.98 15.18
CA ILE A 21 11.12 0.59 15.62
C ILE A 21 12.08 0.38 16.80
N LYS A 22 11.57 -0.10 17.92
CA LYS A 22 12.31 -0.35 19.15
C LYS A 22 12.79 -1.80 19.27
N GLU A 23 11.95 -2.77 18.92
CA GLU A 23 12.30 -4.20 18.93
C GLU A 23 11.75 -4.90 17.69
N ILE A 24 12.55 -5.81 17.13
CA ILE A 24 12.09 -6.82 16.18
C ILE A 24 12.40 -8.19 16.80
N SER A 25 11.35 -8.97 17.05
CA SER A 25 11.44 -10.34 17.57
C SER A 25 10.97 -11.32 16.51
N THR A 26 11.69 -12.43 16.33
CA THR A 26 11.38 -13.46 15.34
C THR A 26 11.35 -14.86 15.96
N GLY A 27 10.96 -15.86 15.16
CA GLY A 27 11.08 -17.28 15.51
C GLY A 27 10.30 -17.68 16.78
N LYS A 28 10.91 -18.55 17.60
CA LYS A 28 10.26 -19.12 18.79
C LYS A 28 9.79 -18.05 19.78
N LYS A 29 10.58 -16.99 19.98
CA LYS A 29 10.27 -15.90 20.91
C LYS A 29 9.01 -15.14 20.48
N ALA A 30 8.94 -14.74 19.21
CA ALA A 30 7.78 -14.04 18.67
C ALA A 30 6.52 -14.92 18.70
N ARG A 31 6.66 -16.20 18.36
CA ARG A 31 5.55 -17.16 18.42
C ARG A 31 5.01 -17.34 19.84
N GLN A 32 5.87 -17.46 20.84
CA GLN A 32 5.44 -17.58 22.24
C GLN A 32 4.71 -16.32 22.71
N LYS A 33 5.20 -15.14 22.37
CA LYS A 33 4.50 -13.87 22.66
C LYS A 33 3.14 -13.82 21.98
N PHE A 34 3.04 -14.23 20.71
CA PHE A 34 1.79 -14.29 19.98
C PHE A 34 0.78 -15.23 20.63
N GLU A 35 1.19 -16.46 20.93
CA GLU A 35 0.32 -17.48 21.55
C GLU A 35 -0.16 -17.06 22.95
N ALA A 36 0.66 -16.35 23.72
CA ALA A 36 0.25 -15.77 25.01
C ALA A 36 -0.83 -14.68 24.86
N ASN A 37 -0.80 -13.90 23.77
CA ASN A 37 -1.75 -12.82 23.52
C ASN A 37 -3.02 -13.29 22.76
N LEU A 38 -3.10 -14.57 22.35
CA LEU A 38 -4.26 -15.10 21.62
C LEU A 38 -5.57 -15.04 22.42
N GLU A 39 -5.48 -15.16 23.75
CA GLU A 39 -6.65 -15.03 24.64
C GLU A 39 -7.23 -13.62 24.61
N GLU A 40 -6.41 -12.59 24.39
CA GLU A 40 -6.84 -11.20 24.24
C GLU A 40 -7.37 -10.89 22.83
N LEU A 41 -6.94 -11.66 21.82
CA LEU A 41 -7.25 -11.45 20.41
C LEU A 41 -8.63 -11.99 19.97
N SER A 42 -9.30 -12.84 20.76
CA SER A 42 -10.56 -13.42 20.30
C SER A 42 -11.55 -13.82 21.40
N ASP A 43 -12.85 -13.71 21.10
CA ASP A 43 -13.96 -14.27 21.90
C ASP A 43 -13.89 -15.80 22.09
N SER A 44 -12.97 -16.47 21.38
CA SER A 44 -12.69 -17.90 21.46
C SER A 44 -11.40 -18.16 22.26
N LYS A 45 -11.37 -19.22 23.07
CA LYS A 45 -10.17 -19.64 23.83
C LYS A 45 -9.09 -20.27 22.94
N LEU A 46 -8.64 -19.57 21.89
CA LEU A 46 -7.51 -20.01 21.05
C LEU A 46 -6.24 -19.93 21.88
N LYS A 47 -5.42 -20.98 21.87
CA LYS A 47 -4.18 -21.07 22.65
C LYS A 47 -2.94 -21.21 21.80
N THR A 48 -3.11 -21.61 20.55
CA THR A 48 -1.99 -21.91 19.67
C THR A 48 -2.17 -21.25 18.30
N ILE A 49 -1.04 -20.97 17.64
CA ILE A 49 -1.07 -20.45 16.27
C ILE A 49 -1.75 -21.42 15.31
N ALA A 50 -1.68 -22.74 15.57
CA ALA A 50 -2.32 -23.75 14.73
C ALA A 50 -3.86 -23.66 14.80
N GLU A 51 -4.41 -23.38 15.98
CA GLU A 51 -5.86 -23.14 16.14
C GLU A 51 -6.29 -21.83 15.49
N PHE A 52 -5.48 -20.78 15.63
CA PHE A 52 -5.69 -19.49 14.96
C PHE A 52 -5.69 -19.65 13.43
N ASP A 53 -4.65 -20.28 12.90
CA ASP A 53 -4.52 -20.60 11.47
C ASP A 53 -5.69 -21.45 10.99
N LYS A 54 -6.12 -22.48 11.73
CA LYS A 54 -7.27 -23.30 11.36
C LYS A 54 -8.56 -22.49 11.30
N LYS A 55 -8.82 -21.65 12.31
CA LYS A 55 -10.04 -20.83 12.41
C LYS A 55 -10.12 -19.85 11.23
N TYR A 56 -9.01 -19.17 10.94
CA TYR A 56 -8.96 -18.14 9.89
C TYR A 56 -8.45 -18.67 8.55
N GLN A 57 -8.21 -19.98 8.43
CA GLN A 57 -7.68 -20.67 7.25
C GLN A 57 -6.31 -20.16 6.77
N LEU A 58 -5.45 -19.71 7.68
CA LEU A 58 -4.10 -19.22 7.40
C LEU A 58 -3.09 -20.39 7.36
N GLN A 59 -1.87 -20.11 6.88
CA GLN A 59 -0.77 -21.07 6.85
C GLN A 59 0.54 -20.42 7.30
N THR A 60 0.56 -19.97 8.56
CA THR A 60 1.66 -19.18 9.09
C THR A 60 2.91 -20.05 9.20
N LYS A 61 3.96 -19.64 8.50
CA LYS A 61 5.30 -20.23 8.55
C LYS A 61 6.16 -19.56 9.60
N GLU A 62 6.08 -18.23 9.70
CA GLU A 62 6.90 -17.44 10.59
C GLU A 62 6.08 -16.33 11.24
N VAL A 63 6.40 -16.05 12.51
CA VAL A 63 5.84 -14.93 13.27
C VAL A 63 6.96 -13.94 13.51
N ILE A 64 6.73 -12.69 13.15
CA ILE A 64 7.62 -11.57 13.45
C ILE A 64 6.81 -10.58 14.27
N LEU A 65 7.35 -10.13 15.40
CA LEU A 65 6.78 -9.05 16.19
C LEU A 65 7.65 -7.81 16.00
N VAL A 66 7.06 -6.73 15.54
CA VAL A 66 7.69 -5.41 15.45
C VAL A 66 7.04 -4.51 16.47
N THR A 67 7.81 -3.89 17.37
CA THR A 67 7.28 -2.93 18.35
C THR A 67 7.89 -1.56 18.16
N THR A 68 7.07 -0.54 18.37
CA THR A 68 7.45 0.86 18.49
C THR A 68 7.35 1.25 19.97
N GLU A 69 7.32 2.56 20.26
CA GLU A 69 7.14 3.05 21.63
C GLU A 69 5.72 2.80 22.15
N ASP A 70 4.72 3.05 21.29
CA ASP A 70 3.30 3.01 21.66
C ASP A 70 2.52 1.85 21.01
N SER A 71 3.11 1.15 20.04
CA SER A 71 2.42 0.14 19.23
C SER A 71 3.22 -1.15 19.04
N GLY A 72 2.52 -2.20 18.62
CA GLY A 72 3.13 -3.48 18.24
C GLY A 72 2.36 -4.17 17.12
N TYR A 73 3.08 -4.88 16.26
CA TYR A 73 2.53 -5.52 15.07
C TYR A 73 3.06 -6.95 14.94
N TYR A 74 2.17 -7.93 14.98
CA TYR A 74 2.49 -9.29 14.57
C TYR A 74 2.36 -9.42 13.05
N ASN A 75 3.44 -9.80 12.39
CA ASN A 75 3.51 -10.16 10.99
C ASN A 75 3.54 -11.68 10.90
N LEU A 76 2.44 -12.27 10.44
CA LEU A 76 2.28 -13.70 10.22
C LEU A 76 2.61 -14.00 8.76
N ILE A 77 3.84 -14.46 8.52
CA ILE A 77 4.37 -14.72 7.18
C ILE A 77 4.01 -16.13 6.74
N TRP A 78 3.41 -16.24 5.55
CA TRP A 78 3.04 -17.51 4.95
C TRP A 78 4.16 -18.11 4.11
N LYS A 79 3.98 -19.34 3.64
CA LYS A 79 4.98 -20.04 2.81
C LYS A 79 5.26 -19.35 1.47
N ASP A 80 4.26 -18.68 0.89
CA ASP A 80 4.37 -17.95 -0.38
C ASP A 80 4.87 -16.51 -0.21
N GLY A 81 5.17 -16.09 1.02
CA GLY A 81 5.61 -14.73 1.34
C GLY A 81 4.48 -13.73 1.59
N THR A 82 3.21 -14.17 1.54
CA THR A 82 2.08 -13.35 1.98
C THR A 82 2.24 -12.98 3.46
N ASN A 83 1.96 -11.73 3.81
CA ASN A 83 2.09 -11.24 5.17
C ASN A 83 0.72 -10.87 5.72
N PHE A 84 0.35 -11.43 6.86
CA PHE A 84 -0.85 -11.02 7.56
C PHE A 84 -0.46 -10.22 8.80
N VAL A 85 -0.85 -8.95 8.86
CA VAL A 85 -0.41 -8.03 9.92
C VAL A 85 -1.54 -7.78 10.89
N LEU A 86 -1.27 -8.03 12.17
CA LEU A 86 -2.15 -7.74 13.29
C LEU A 86 -1.52 -6.64 14.16
N GLY A 87 -2.14 -5.47 14.18
CA GLY A 87 -1.82 -4.44 15.18
C GLY A 87 -2.32 -4.82 16.58
N LEU A 88 -1.57 -4.42 17.60
CA LEU A 88 -1.79 -4.76 19.01
C LEU A 88 -2.47 -3.64 19.82
N SER A 89 -3.13 -2.68 19.16
CA SER A 89 -3.89 -1.67 19.88
C SER A 89 -5.19 -2.25 20.46
N SER A 90 -5.62 -1.78 21.62
CA SER A 90 -6.87 -2.23 22.28
C SER A 90 -8.11 -2.10 21.36
N LEU A 91 -8.11 -1.12 20.46
CA LEU A 91 -9.16 -0.90 19.46
C LEU A 91 -9.13 -1.95 18.34
N GLU A 92 -7.96 -2.31 17.84
CA GLU A 92 -7.82 -3.36 16.83
C GLU A 92 -8.17 -4.73 17.44
N LEU A 93 -7.71 -5.02 18.66
CA LEU A 93 -8.08 -6.22 19.43
C LEU A 93 -9.59 -6.38 19.59
N ALA A 94 -10.29 -5.30 19.98
CA ALA A 94 -11.75 -5.29 20.07
C ALA A 94 -12.43 -5.50 18.70
N HIS A 95 -11.86 -4.94 17.63
CA HIS A 95 -12.34 -5.14 16.26
C HIS A 95 -12.17 -6.60 15.79
N TYR A 96 -11.05 -7.24 16.13
CA TYR A 96 -10.77 -8.65 15.80
C TYR A 96 -11.69 -9.64 16.53
N GLY A 97 -12.01 -9.36 17.80
CA GLY A 97 -12.96 -10.16 18.59
C GLY A 97 -14.39 -10.10 18.05
N SER A 98 -14.78 -8.95 17.46
CA SER A 98 -16.14 -8.68 17.00
C SER A 98 -16.52 -9.40 15.69
N LYS A 99 -16.93 -10.68 15.74
CA LYS A 99 -17.66 -11.45 14.69
C LYS A 99 -17.32 -11.17 13.20
N ASN A 100 -16.10 -10.73 12.86
CA ASN A 100 -15.73 -10.44 11.49
C ASN A 100 -15.47 -11.76 10.78
N LYS A 101 -16.46 -12.22 10.00
CA LYS A 101 -16.41 -13.51 9.31
C LYS A 101 -15.26 -13.59 8.29
N ASP A 102 -14.72 -12.45 7.86
CA ASP A 102 -13.70 -12.35 6.81
C ASP A 102 -12.44 -11.59 7.26
N LEU A 103 -11.91 -11.89 8.46
CA LEU A 103 -10.66 -11.32 8.98
C LEU A 103 -9.52 -11.32 7.93
N LYS A 104 -9.42 -12.38 7.13
CA LYS A 104 -8.47 -12.49 6.02
C LYS A 104 -8.53 -11.32 5.03
N LYS A 105 -9.71 -10.79 4.70
CA LYS A 105 -9.82 -9.73 3.69
C LYS A 105 -9.30 -8.38 4.19
N SER A 106 -9.40 -8.13 5.49
CA SER A 106 -9.09 -6.84 6.08
C SER A 106 -7.59 -6.65 6.39
N TYR A 107 -6.81 -7.73 6.50
CA TYR A 107 -5.45 -7.68 7.05
C TYR A 107 -4.41 -8.51 6.27
N LEU A 108 -4.76 -8.94 5.05
CA LEU A 108 -3.81 -9.59 4.15
C LEU A 108 -2.99 -8.53 3.42
N PHE A 109 -1.71 -8.43 3.76
CA PHE A 109 -0.74 -7.60 3.07
C PHE A 109 0.00 -8.43 2.04
N HIS A 110 -0.10 -8.01 0.79
CA HIS A 110 0.76 -8.52 -0.27
C HIS A 110 1.99 -7.63 -0.34
N LYS A 111 3.14 -8.22 -0.68
CA LYS A 111 4.32 -7.44 -1.04
C LYS A 111 3.94 -6.54 -2.22
N ALA A 112 3.79 -5.25 -1.96
CA ALA A 112 3.56 -4.26 -3.00
C ALA A 112 4.77 -3.33 -3.04
N GLY A 113 5.44 -3.30 -4.18
CA GLY A 113 6.49 -2.33 -4.44
C GLY A 113 5.91 -1.17 -5.25
N VAL A 114 6.40 0.03 -5.02
CA VAL A 114 6.10 1.13 -5.93
C VAL A 114 6.84 0.90 -7.26
N PRO A 115 6.22 1.10 -8.42
CA PRO A 115 6.93 0.98 -9.69
C PRO A 115 8.13 1.95 -9.74
N LYS A 116 9.29 1.49 -10.23
CA LYS A 116 10.55 2.24 -10.22
C LYS A 116 10.45 3.64 -10.85
N VAL A 117 9.52 3.82 -11.78
CA VAL A 117 9.29 5.11 -12.45
C VAL A 117 8.83 6.20 -11.48
N PHE A 118 8.14 5.86 -10.37
CA PHE A 118 7.71 6.82 -9.36
C PHE A 118 8.83 7.18 -8.38
N VAL A 119 9.82 6.31 -8.16
CA VAL A 119 10.87 6.52 -7.16
C VAL A 119 11.71 7.73 -7.52
N GLY A 120 11.81 8.73 -6.63
CA GLY A 120 12.63 9.93 -6.84
C GLY A 120 12.02 11.20 -6.26
N LYS A 121 12.63 12.33 -6.59
CA LYS A 121 12.17 13.67 -6.22
C LYS A 121 11.38 14.30 -7.36
N TRP A 122 10.26 14.92 -7.01
CA TRP A 122 9.31 15.50 -7.94
C TRP A 122 8.86 16.88 -7.47
N LYS A 123 8.62 17.76 -8.42
CA LYS A 123 7.78 18.95 -8.25
C LYS A 123 6.35 18.55 -8.56
N THR A 124 5.41 18.97 -7.74
CA THR A 124 3.97 18.75 -7.95
C THR A 124 3.33 20.02 -8.46
N PHE A 125 2.28 19.86 -9.26
CA PHE A 125 1.35 20.93 -9.61
C PHE A 125 -0.06 20.37 -9.44
N ASN A 126 -0.89 21.05 -8.66
CA ASN A 126 -2.31 20.76 -8.50
C ASN A 126 -3.12 21.74 -9.36
N TYR A 127 -4.04 21.20 -10.17
CA TYR A 127 -4.83 21.98 -11.11
C TYR A 127 -5.97 22.76 -10.44
N GLU A 128 -6.57 22.23 -9.36
CA GLU A 128 -7.75 22.84 -8.75
C GLU A 128 -7.43 24.15 -8.03
N ASP A 129 -6.28 24.21 -7.35
CA ASP A 129 -5.84 25.36 -6.57
C ASP A 129 -4.61 26.07 -7.18
N GLU A 130 -4.17 25.63 -8.36
CA GLU A 130 -2.98 26.13 -9.08
C GLU A 130 -1.70 26.14 -8.23
N SER A 131 -1.60 25.24 -7.25
CA SER A 131 -0.47 25.20 -6.32
C SER A 131 0.70 24.35 -6.84
N GLU A 132 1.91 24.77 -6.47
CA GLU A 132 3.14 24.00 -6.66
C GLU A 132 3.64 23.47 -5.33
N GLY A 133 4.25 22.29 -5.36
CA GLY A 133 4.88 21.69 -4.19
C GLY A 133 5.99 20.73 -4.57
N LYS A 134 6.44 19.93 -3.60
CA LYS A 134 7.43 18.88 -3.84
C LYS A 134 7.04 17.61 -3.14
N VAL A 135 7.40 16.49 -3.76
CA VAL A 135 7.27 15.17 -3.14
C VAL A 135 8.49 14.31 -3.45
N THR A 136 8.97 13.59 -2.44
CA THR A 136 9.96 12.53 -2.59
C THR A 136 9.28 11.18 -2.39
N ILE A 137 9.48 10.26 -3.33
CA ILE A 137 8.94 8.90 -3.26
C ILE A 137 10.11 7.92 -3.12
N SER A 138 10.13 7.15 -2.03
CA SER A 138 11.15 6.14 -1.75
C SER A 138 10.95 4.86 -2.57
N GLU A 139 11.96 3.98 -2.58
CA GLU A 139 11.87 2.66 -3.22
C GLU A 139 10.76 1.77 -2.64
N ASN A 140 10.34 2.05 -1.40
CA ASN A 140 9.29 1.31 -0.71
C ASN A 140 7.93 2.02 -0.81
N GLY A 141 7.83 3.10 -1.60
CA GLY A 141 6.58 3.84 -1.81
C GLY A 141 6.23 4.85 -0.73
N VAL A 142 7.11 5.14 0.23
CA VAL A 142 6.89 6.21 1.20
C VAL A 142 7.02 7.55 0.48
N MET A 143 5.99 8.38 0.59
CA MET A 143 5.92 9.74 0.08
C MET A 143 6.21 10.72 1.21
N THR A 144 7.03 11.73 0.95
CA THR A 144 7.28 12.85 1.86
C THR A 144 7.16 14.15 1.10
N THR A 145 6.33 15.07 1.58
CA THR A 145 6.14 16.40 0.98
C THR A 145 7.12 17.43 1.55
N ASP A 146 7.08 18.65 1.04
CA ASP A 146 7.80 19.81 1.61
C ASP A 146 7.21 20.32 2.94
N SER A 147 5.97 19.97 3.26
CA SER A 147 5.36 20.16 4.59
C SER A 147 5.75 19.08 5.61
N ASP A 148 6.68 18.18 5.24
CA ASP A 148 7.03 16.98 6.00
C ASP A 148 5.85 16.01 6.24
N ASP A 149 4.75 16.15 5.49
CA ASP A 149 3.65 15.19 5.51
C ASP A 149 4.09 13.88 4.87
N ILE A 150 3.61 12.77 5.44
CA ILE A 150 3.97 11.41 5.03
C ILE A 150 2.74 10.70 4.52
N ASP A 151 2.86 9.99 3.39
CA ASP A 151 1.85 9.03 2.92
C ASP A 151 2.53 7.82 2.26
N ILE A 152 1.76 6.82 1.87
CA ILE A 152 2.24 5.61 1.21
C ILE A 152 1.56 5.48 -0.16
N LEU A 153 2.39 5.49 -1.21
CA LEU A 153 1.98 5.15 -2.57
C LEU A 153 2.05 3.65 -2.78
N ILE A 154 0.91 3.05 -3.09
CA ILE A 154 0.84 1.71 -3.66
C ILE A 154 0.13 1.85 -4.99
N ALA A 155 0.88 1.67 -6.09
CA ALA A 155 0.38 1.83 -7.44
C ALA A 155 0.59 0.55 -8.24
N LYS A 156 -0.47 0.08 -8.89
CA LYS A 156 -0.42 -1.09 -9.78
C LYS A 156 -0.65 -0.68 -11.23
N PRO A 157 0.02 -1.33 -12.19
CA PRO A 157 -0.33 -1.21 -13.60
C PRO A 157 -1.83 -1.45 -13.85
N LEU A 158 -2.43 -0.73 -14.80
CA LEU A 158 -3.87 -0.80 -15.08
C LEU A 158 -4.35 -2.22 -15.41
N ASN A 159 -3.55 -3.00 -16.12
CA ASN A 159 -3.85 -4.39 -16.46
C ASN A 159 -3.89 -5.29 -15.21
N GLU A 160 -2.97 -5.09 -14.27
CA GLU A 160 -2.96 -5.81 -13.00
C GLU A 160 -4.14 -5.44 -12.12
N TYR A 161 -4.47 -4.15 -12.04
CA TYR A 161 -5.59 -3.64 -11.26
C TYR A 161 -6.94 -4.19 -11.75
N ARG A 162 -7.11 -4.37 -13.08
CA ARG A 162 -8.36 -4.85 -13.68
C ARG A 162 -8.39 -6.37 -13.92
N MET A 163 -7.45 -7.14 -13.37
CA MET A 163 -7.54 -8.59 -13.37
C MET A 163 -8.79 -9.05 -12.61
N ASP A 164 -9.49 -10.06 -13.13
CA ASP A 164 -10.61 -10.68 -12.42
C ASP A 164 -10.12 -11.52 -11.22
N LYS A 165 -11.05 -11.99 -10.37
CA LYS A 165 -10.73 -12.82 -9.19
C LYS A 165 -10.01 -14.15 -9.52
N SER A 166 -9.95 -14.54 -10.80
CA SER A 166 -9.23 -15.72 -11.28
C SER A 166 -7.82 -15.39 -11.81
N GLY A 167 -7.41 -14.12 -11.74
CA GLY A 167 -6.14 -13.63 -12.28
C GLY A 167 -6.14 -13.55 -13.81
N ARG A 168 -7.31 -13.61 -14.46
CA ARG A 168 -7.41 -13.39 -15.91
C ARG A 168 -7.67 -11.91 -16.18
N GLU A 169 -6.88 -11.36 -17.09
CA GLU A 169 -7.09 -10.02 -17.61
C GLU A 169 -8.41 -10.00 -18.42
N ASP A 170 -9.37 -9.20 -17.98
CA ASP A 170 -10.52 -8.88 -18.81
C ASP A 170 -10.12 -7.75 -19.76
N ASN A 171 -9.45 -8.14 -20.86
CA ASN A 171 -8.95 -7.23 -21.88
C ASN A 171 -10.04 -6.25 -22.35
N SER A 172 -11.31 -6.65 -22.38
CA SER A 172 -12.41 -5.78 -22.77
C SER A 172 -12.61 -4.61 -21.80
N LYS A 173 -12.50 -4.87 -20.49
CA LYS A 173 -12.61 -3.85 -19.44
C LYS A 173 -11.38 -2.96 -19.39
N VAL A 174 -10.18 -3.54 -19.49
CA VAL A 174 -8.92 -2.77 -19.54
C VAL A 174 -8.95 -1.77 -20.70
N GLN A 175 -9.34 -2.21 -21.90
CA GLN A 175 -9.40 -1.33 -23.07
C GLN A 175 -10.51 -0.28 -22.97
N LYS A 176 -11.68 -0.64 -22.40
CA LYS A 176 -12.75 0.34 -22.16
C LYS A 176 -12.31 1.43 -21.20
N GLU A 177 -11.61 1.07 -20.13
CA GLU A 177 -11.10 2.05 -19.16
C GLU A 177 -9.97 2.90 -19.75
N PHE A 178 -9.05 2.27 -20.47
CA PHE A 178 -8.01 2.96 -21.22
C PHE A 178 -8.60 4.02 -22.15
N ALA A 179 -9.67 3.70 -22.89
CA ALA A 179 -10.34 4.65 -23.78
C ALA A 179 -10.93 5.86 -23.04
N LYS A 180 -11.48 5.67 -21.83
CA LYS A 180 -11.98 6.79 -21.01
C LYS A 180 -10.83 7.67 -20.55
N ILE A 181 -9.77 7.08 -19.99
CA ILE A 181 -8.58 7.81 -19.54
C ILE A 181 -7.97 8.60 -20.70
N GLN A 182 -7.86 8.01 -21.88
CA GLN A 182 -7.39 8.69 -23.09
C GLN A 182 -8.25 9.91 -23.48
N LYS A 183 -9.56 9.86 -23.25
CA LYS A 183 -10.44 11.01 -23.53
C LYS A 183 -10.11 12.19 -22.61
N SER A 184 -9.92 11.94 -21.31
CA SER A 184 -9.60 12.98 -20.32
C SER A 184 -8.19 13.53 -20.47
N LEU A 185 -7.24 12.70 -20.93
CA LEU A 185 -5.89 13.16 -21.27
C LEU A 185 -5.87 14.06 -22.50
N LYS A 186 -6.66 13.73 -23.54
CA LYS A 186 -6.72 14.51 -24.78
C LYS A 186 -7.20 15.94 -24.57
N SER A 187 -8.14 16.18 -23.64
CA SER A 187 -8.59 17.55 -23.33
C SER A 187 -7.46 18.43 -22.73
N HIS A 188 -6.37 17.81 -22.28
CA HIS A 188 -5.21 18.46 -21.70
C HIS A 188 -3.94 18.27 -22.55
N ASN A 189 -4.08 17.89 -23.83
CA ASN A 189 -2.98 17.65 -24.78
C ASN A 189 -1.99 16.55 -24.36
N TYR A 190 -2.44 15.58 -23.54
CA TYR A 190 -1.66 14.39 -23.21
C TYR A 190 -2.23 13.16 -23.93
N GLN A 191 -1.36 12.18 -24.17
CA GLN A 191 -1.74 10.90 -24.75
C GLN A 191 -0.88 9.79 -24.13
N GLY A 192 -1.53 8.79 -23.53
CA GLY A 192 -0.83 7.59 -23.07
C GLY A 192 -0.49 6.69 -24.25
N LYS A 193 0.71 6.09 -24.25
CA LYS A 193 1.16 5.23 -25.36
C LYS A 193 0.67 3.79 -25.19
N SER A 194 0.56 3.33 -23.95
CA SER A 194 0.14 1.98 -23.61
C SER A 194 -0.67 1.94 -22.32
N VAL A 195 -1.47 0.89 -22.15
CA VAL A 195 -2.10 0.55 -20.86
C VAL A 195 -1.06 0.32 -19.75
N ASN A 196 0.15 -0.09 -20.12
CA ASN A 196 1.26 -0.33 -19.20
C ASN A 196 1.89 0.97 -18.66
N ASP A 197 1.59 2.12 -19.27
CA ASP A 197 2.06 3.43 -18.80
C ASP A 197 1.09 4.03 -17.77
N ILE A 198 -0.05 3.38 -17.52
CA ILE A 198 -1.07 3.82 -16.59
C ILE A 198 -1.02 2.94 -15.35
N TYR A 199 -1.03 3.61 -14.22
CA TYR A 199 -1.10 3.00 -12.92
C TYR A 199 -2.34 3.50 -12.19
N HIS A 200 -2.83 2.70 -11.27
CA HIS A 200 -3.93 3.04 -10.38
C HIS A 200 -3.49 2.81 -8.95
N ASP A 201 -3.91 3.69 -8.05
CA ASP A 201 -3.59 3.54 -6.64
C ASP A 201 -4.50 2.50 -5.97
N GLU A 202 -3.96 1.74 -5.01
CA GLU A 202 -4.76 0.74 -4.29
C GLU A 202 -5.90 1.34 -3.46
N LYS A 203 -5.84 2.64 -3.13
CA LYS A 203 -6.94 3.33 -2.42
C LYS A 203 -8.12 3.63 -3.36
N GLY A 204 -7.93 3.54 -4.68
CA GLY A 204 -8.99 3.75 -5.66
C GLY A 204 -9.36 5.21 -5.88
N LEU A 205 -8.40 6.11 -5.72
CA LEU A 205 -8.60 7.55 -5.79
C LEU A 205 -8.00 8.16 -7.06
N TYR A 206 -6.92 7.59 -7.59
CA TYR A 206 -6.13 8.22 -8.64
C TYR A 206 -5.64 7.25 -9.72
N TYR A 207 -5.62 7.74 -10.96
CA TYR A 207 -4.78 7.20 -12.03
C TYR A 207 -3.53 8.05 -12.23
N PHE A 208 -2.44 7.38 -12.50
CA PHE A 208 -1.15 7.99 -12.82
C PHE A 208 -0.73 7.58 -14.21
N LEU A 209 -0.57 8.54 -15.11
CA LEU A 209 -0.02 8.29 -16.44
C LEU A 209 1.43 8.75 -16.50
N VAL A 210 2.32 7.81 -16.78
CA VAL A 210 3.72 8.10 -17.05
C VAL A 210 3.88 8.63 -18.47
N VAL A 211 4.45 9.84 -18.61
CA VAL A 211 4.74 10.47 -19.91
C VAL A 211 6.17 10.97 -19.99
N ASN A 212 6.58 11.46 -21.16
CA ASN A 212 7.90 12.06 -21.41
C ASN A 212 9.09 11.16 -20.99
N GLY A 213 8.95 9.85 -21.17
CA GLY A 213 9.99 8.88 -20.82
C GLY A 213 10.21 8.73 -19.30
N GLY A 214 9.17 8.97 -18.49
CA GLY A 214 9.25 8.89 -17.03
C GLY A 214 9.66 10.20 -16.34
N LYS A 215 9.76 11.30 -17.10
CA LYS A 215 10.07 12.63 -16.54
C LYS A 215 8.85 13.33 -15.96
N ARG A 216 7.64 12.95 -16.41
CA ARG A 216 6.38 13.51 -15.90
C ARG A 216 5.37 12.40 -15.65
N ILE A 217 4.59 12.57 -14.58
CA ILE A 217 3.45 11.73 -14.26
C ILE A 217 2.22 12.64 -14.21
N ILE A 218 1.21 12.34 -15.02
CA ILE A 218 -0.08 13.03 -14.98
C ILE A 218 -0.97 12.36 -13.94
N VAL A 219 -1.69 13.14 -13.15
CA VAL A 219 -2.60 12.67 -12.11
C VAL A 219 -4.04 12.93 -12.54
N LEU A 220 -4.87 11.89 -12.50
CA LEU A 220 -6.31 11.98 -12.73
C LEU A 220 -7.05 11.38 -11.54
N GLU A 221 -8.19 11.93 -11.14
CA GLU A 221 -9.04 11.35 -10.09
C GLU A 221 -9.95 10.21 -10.61
N ASP A 222 -10.22 9.16 -9.85
CA ASP A 222 -11.12 8.08 -10.31
C ASP A 222 -12.62 8.47 -10.25
N GLY A 223 -12.98 9.45 -9.41
CA GLY A 223 -14.38 9.69 -9.00
C GLY A 223 -15.36 10.26 -10.04
N TYR A 224 -14.89 11.01 -11.05
CA TYR A 224 -15.76 11.81 -11.94
C TYR A 224 -15.28 11.85 -13.40
N ASP A 225 -15.26 10.70 -14.09
CA ASP A 225 -14.78 10.57 -15.48
C ASP A 225 -13.30 10.94 -15.68
N HIS A 226 -12.47 10.62 -14.70
CA HIS A 226 -11.01 10.82 -14.76
C HIS A 226 -10.59 12.28 -15.01
N PRO A 227 -11.10 13.25 -14.25
CA PRO A 227 -10.73 14.64 -14.45
C PRO A 227 -9.25 14.81 -14.16
N TYR A 228 -8.64 15.79 -14.84
CA TYR A 228 -7.25 16.12 -14.64
C TYR A 228 -7.06 16.87 -13.34
N SER A 229 -6.22 16.34 -12.45
CA SER A 229 -5.97 16.92 -11.13
C SER A 229 -4.58 17.54 -11.02
N GLY A 230 -3.67 17.25 -11.95
CA GLY A 230 -2.33 17.82 -11.93
C GLY A 230 -1.24 16.94 -12.51
N TYR A 231 0.01 17.23 -12.11
CA TYR A 231 1.16 16.42 -12.52
C TYR A 231 2.31 16.45 -11.51
N LEU A 232 3.17 15.43 -11.60
CA LEU A 232 4.49 15.40 -10.99
C LEU A 232 5.53 15.56 -12.10
N GLU A 233 6.47 16.49 -11.95
CA GLU A 233 7.63 16.69 -12.83
C GLU A 233 8.91 16.33 -12.08
N ARG A 234 9.75 15.51 -12.70
CA ARG A 234 10.99 15.05 -12.05
C ARG A 234 11.89 16.24 -11.72
N GLU A 235 12.48 16.28 -10.52
CA GLU A 235 13.47 17.32 -10.23
C GLU A 235 14.74 17.14 -11.09
N GLY A 236 15.28 18.25 -11.59
CA GLY A 236 16.53 18.27 -12.36
C GLY A 236 16.41 18.04 -13.88
N THR A 237 15.20 18.11 -14.46
CA THR A 237 14.96 17.88 -15.90
C THR A 237 14.91 19.13 -16.80
N ARG A 238 15.49 20.27 -16.39
CA ARG A 238 15.61 21.46 -17.26
C ARG A 238 16.87 21.45 -18.10
#